data_AF-A0A167GY50-F1
#
_entry.id   AF-A0A167GY50-F1
#
_cell.length_a   1.000
_cell.length_b   1.000
_cell.length_c   1.000
_cell.angle_alpha   90.00
_cell.angle_beta   90.00
_cell.angle_gamma   90.00
#
_symmetry.space_group_name_H-M   'P 1'
#
loop_
_entity.id
_entity.type
_entity.pdbx_description
1 polymer ?
#
loop_
_entity_poly.entity_id
_entity_poly.type
_entity_poly.pdbx_seq_one_letter_code
_entity_poly.pdbx_strand_id
1 'polypeptide(L)'
;MTQLTPLEAFHAYPFDSDRDFQGGLQSILDSAPPTADRVAIEANAKRFYFSRRTGIPLSASDLSSQPSSPSGDAQPLVDDDTEIHEAAPPSVDGAPYPPTFAQLAELIQMDRMHLIPNNEIVPNTVLEGHASESTLPAPRKPWETTAPAQEPSQSQNVPQ
;
A
#
# COMPACT_ATOMS: atom_id res chain seq x y z
N MET A 1 -36.23 2.73 -4.86
CA MET A 1 -34.89 2.80 -5.49
C MET A 1 -34.14 1.57 -5.03
N THR A 2 -33.96 0.57 -5.88
CA THR A 2 -33.25 -0.67 -5.51
C THR A 2 -31.76 -0.34 -5.46
N GLN A 3 -31.19 -0.27 -4.26
CA GLN A 3 -29.73 -0.17 -4.09
C GLN A 3 -29.15 -1.51 -4.53
N LEU A 4 -28.40 -1.52 -5.63
CA LEU A 4 -27.70 -2.71 -6.10
C LEU A 4 -26.62 -3.06 -5.05
N THR A 5 -26.52 -4.33 -4.66
CA THR A 5 -25.50 -4.72 -3.68
C THR A 5 -24.09 -4.55 -4.31
N PRO A 6 -23.05 -4.31 -3.50
CA PRO A 6 -21.68 -4.19 -4.00
C PRO A 6 -21.24 -5.36 -4.88
N LEU A 7 -21.67 -6.58 -4.53
CA LEU A 7 -21.38 -7.79 -5.29
C LEU A 7 -22.09 -7.81 -6.64
N GLU A 8 -23.38 -7.47 -6.68
CA GLU A 8 -24.13 -7.37 -7.95
C GLU A 8 -23.55 -6.29 -8.87
N ALA A 9 -23.15 -5.15 -8.30
CA ALA A 9 -22.48 -4.08 -9.03
C ALA A 9 -21.11 -4.51 -9.58
N PHE A 10 -20.36 -5.33 -8.83
CA PHE A 10 -19.09 -5.89 -9.27
C PHE A 10 -19.29 -6.84 -10.46
N HIS A 11 -20.27 -7.74 -10.40
CA HIS A 11 -20.55 -8.68 -11.49
C HIS A 11 -21.12 -8.01 -12.75
N ALA A 12 -21.86 -6.91 -12.59
CA ALA A 12 -22.40 -6.14 -13.70
C ALA A 12 -21.34 -5.24 -14.39
N TYR A 13 -20.17 -5.04 -13.78
CA TYR A 13 -19.16 -4.14 -14.32
C TYR A 13 -18.46 -4.73 -15.57
N PRO A 14 -18.37 -3.98 -16.69
CA PRO A 14 -17.80 -4.48 -17.94
C PRO A 14 -16.26 -4.36 -17.96
N PHE A 15 -15.55 -5.15 -17.16
CA PHE A 15 -14.08 -5.15 -17.10
C PHE A 15 -13.39 -5.43 -18.44
N ASP A 16 -14.03 -6.18 -19.33
CA ASP A 16 -13.46 -6.55 -20.63
C ASP A 16 -13.43 -5.36 -21.62
N SER A 17 -14.42 -4.47 -21.54
CA SER A 17 -14.53 -3.30 -22.42
C SER A 17 -13.78 -2.06 -21.90
N ASP A 18 -13.33 -2.08 -20.65
CA ASP A 18 -12.67 -0.95 -20.01
C ASP A 18 -11.18 -0.89 -20.40
N ARG A 19 -10.81 0.05 -21.29
CA ARG A 19 -9.44 0.16 -21.80
C ARG A 19 -8.42 0.56 -20.74
N ASP A 20 -8.82 1.38 -19.76
CA ASP A 20 -7.93 1.81 -18.68
C ASP A 20 -7.59 0.64 -17.75
N PHE A 21 -8.61 -0.16 -17.42
CA PHE A 21 -8.42 -1.39 -16.65
C PHE A 21 -7.52 -2.38 -17.40
N GLN A 22 -7.83 -2.66 -18.67
CA GLN A 22 -7.06 -3.60 -19.50
C GLN A 22 -5.60 -3.15 -19.66
N GLY A 23 -5.35 -1.85 -19.89
CA GLY A 23 -4.01 -1.29 -19.96
C GLY A 23 -3.23 -1.47 -18.66
N GLY A 24 -3.87 -1.21 -17.51
CA GLY A 24 -3.28 -1.43 -16.20
C GLY A 24 -2.98 -2.90 -15.91
N LEU A 25 -3.93 -3.80 -16.22
CA LEU A 25 -3.76 -5.24 -16.04
C LEU A 25 -2.59 -5.79 -16.86
N GLN A 26 -2.46 -5.36 -18.13
CA GLN A 26 -1.35 -5.78 -18.99
C GLN A 26 0.00 -5.32 -18.46
N SER A 27 0.09 -4.10 -17.93
CA SER A 27 1.33 -3.61 -17.31
C SER A 27 1.73 -4.44 -16.08
N ILE A 28 0.77 -4.94 -15.31
CA ILE A 28 1.02 -5.82 -14.16
C ILE A 28 1.45 -7.22 -14.65
N LEU A 29 0.79 -7.75 -15.68
CA LEU A 29 1.08 -9.08 -16.24
C LEU A 29 2.42 -9.15 -16.99
N ASP A 30 2.90 -8.03 -17.52
CA ASP A 30 4.21 -7.91 -18.17
C ASP A 30 5.35 -7.89 -17.13
N SER A 31 5.14 -7.18 -16.02
CA SER A 31 6.10 -7.11 -14.91
C SER A 31 6.08 -8.34 -14.00
N ALA A 32 5.08 -9.22 -14.13
CA ALA A 32 4.92 -10.38 -13.25
C ALA A 32 5.90 -11.51 -13.60
N PRO A 33 6.47 -12.21 -12.59
CA PRO A 33 7.31 -13.37 -12.85
C PRO A 33 6.51 -14.53 -13.46
N PRO A 34 7.14 -15.42 -14.24
CA PRO A 34 6.45 -16.52 -14.93
C PRO A 34 5.88 -17.59 -13.98
N THR A 35 6.30 -17.59 -12.71
CA THR A 35 5.76 -18.45 -11.65
C THR A 35 4.51 -17.88 -10.98
N ALA A 36 4.13 -16.65 -11.29
CA ALA A 36 2.98 -15.99 -10.67
C ALA A 36 1.65 -16.54 -11.20
N ASP A 37 0.68 -16.66 -10.30
CA ASP A 37 -0.67 -17.06 -10.66
C ASP A 37 -1.41 -15.89 -11.33
N ARG A 38 -1.52 -15.96 -12.65
CA ARG A 38 -2.13 -14.89 -13.47
C ARG A 38 -3.62 -14.72 -13.18
N VAL A 39 -4.31 -15.80 -12.80
CA VAL A 39 -5.74 -15.78 -12.47
C VAL A 39 -5.97 -15.02 -11.17
N ALA A 40 -5.14 -15.25 -10.15
CA ALA A 40 -5.17 -14.54 -8.89
C ALA A 40 -4.83 -13.06 -9.06
N ILE A 41 -3.85 -12.73 -9.91
CA ILE A 41 -3.51 -11.33 -10.26
C ILE A 41 -4.71 -10.63 -10.90
N GLU A 42 -5.35 -11.26 -11.88
CA GLU A 42 -6.53 -10.71 -12.55
C GLU A 42 -7.68 -10.49 -11.56
N ALA A 43 -7.97 -11.47 -10.71
CA ALA A 43 -9.02 -11.37 -9.70
C ALA A 43 -8.75 -10.23 -8.70
N ASN A 44 -7.50 -10.09 -8.24
CA ASN A 44 -7.12 -9.00 -7.33
C ASN A 44 -7.21 -7.64 -8.01
N ALA A 45 -6.72 -7.53 -9.26
CA ALA A 45 -6.78 -6.31 -10.04
C ALA A 45 -8.23 -5.84 -10.27
N LYS A 46 -9.16 -6.75 -10.64
CA LYS A 46 -10.58 -6.42 -10.80
C LYS A 46 -11.17 -5.84 -9.51
N ARG A 47 -10.90 -6.50 -8.38
CA ARG A 47 -11.38 -6.07 -7.06
C ARG A 47 -10.85 -4.69 -6.67
N PHE A 48 -9.54 -4.49 -6.79
CA PHE A 48 -8.88 -3.22 -6.49
C PHE A 48 -9.38 -2.08 -7.39
N TYR A 49 -9.52 -2.34 -8.69
CA TYR A 49 -9.96 -1.34 -9.64
C TYR A 49 -11.41 -0.91 -9.37
N PHE A 50 -12.29 -1.89 -9.12
CA PHE A 50 -13.68 -1.64 -8.81
C PHE A 50 -13.85 -0.85 -7.51
N SER A 51 -13.12 -1.22 -6.45
CA SER A 51 -13.20 -0.50 -5.17
C SER A 51 -12.68 0.93 -5.29
N ARG A 52 -11.60 1.13 -6.04
CA ARG A 52 -11.07 2.47 -6.36
C ARG A 52 -12.04 3.32 -7.16
N ARG A 53 -12.76 2.73 -8.12
CA ARG A 53 -13.63 3.47 -9.06
C ARG A 53 -15.01 3.79 -8.48
N THR A 54 -15.55 2.90 -7.65
CA THR A 54 -16.87 3.06 -7.03
C THR A 54 -16.80 3.66 -5.63
N GLY A 55 -15.63 3.63 -4.99
CA GLY A 55 -15.46 4.01 -3.58
C GLY A 55 -16.01 2.98 -2.59
N ILE A 56 -16.49 1.83 -3.07
CA ILE A 56 -17.06 0.77 -2.23
C ILE A 56 -15.96 -0.23 -1.88
N PRO A 57 -15.61 -0.41 -0.59
CA PRO A 57 -14.60 -1.39 -0.21
C PRO A 57 -15.11 -2.81 -0.45
N LEU A 58 -14.48 -3.55 -1.37
CA LEU A 58 -14.85 -4.94 -1.71
C LEU A 58 -13.78 -5.91 -1.20
N SER A 59 -14.07 -6.56 -0.07
CA SER A 59 -13.16 -7.51 0.59
C SER A 59 -13.10 -8.85 -0.15
N ALA A 60 -12.04 -9.64 0.03
CA ALA A 60 -11.91 -10.94 -0.63
C ALA A 60 -12.99 -11.90 -0.16
N SER A 61 -13.33 -11.79 1.13
CA SER A 61 -14.42 -12.52 1.78
C SER A 61 -15.79 -12.22 1.17
N ASP A 62 -16.05 -11.00 0.67
CA ASP A 62 -17.35 -10.64 0.06
C ASP A 62 -17.64 -11.44 -1.23
N LEU A 63 -16.63 -11.69 -2.06
CA LEU A 63 -16.80 -12.51 -3.28
C LEU A 63 -16.82 -14.01 -2.98
N SER A 64 -16.14 -14.43 -1.91
CA SER A 64 -15.99 -15.84 -1.56
C SER A 64 -17.11 -16.35 -0.64
N SER A 65 -18.10 -15.51 -0.31
CA SER A 65 -19.14 -15.84 0.64
C SER A 65 -20.17 -16.82 0.06
N GLN A 66 -19.94 -18.11 0.29
CA GLN A 66 -21.02 -18.97 0.78
C GLN A 66 -21.61 -18.33 2.05
N PRO A 67 -22.93 -18.43 2.32
CA PRO A 67 -23.54 -17.82 3.49
C PRO A 67 -23.08 -18.52 4.77
N SER A 68 -21.96 -18.08 5.32
CA SER A 68 -21.64 -18.27 6.74
C SER A 68 -22.29 -17.11 7.48
N SER A 69 -23.30 -17.43 8.27
CA SER A 69 -24.14 -16.52 9.05
C SER A 69 -23.40 -15.35 9.72
N PRO A 70 -24.03 -14.17 9.85
CA PRO A 70 -23.44 -13.03 10.54
C PRO A 70 -23.51 -13.25 12.05
N SER A 71 -22.38 -13.46 12.70
CA SER A 71 -22.28 -13.28 14.15
C SER A 71 -21.74 -11.88 14.44
N GLY A 72 -22.69 -10.97 14.66
CA GLY A 72 -22.62 -9.94 15.69
C GLY A 72 -21.49 -8.92 15.61
N ASP A 73 -21.75 -7.83 14.89
CA ASP A 73 -21.31 -6.53 15.38
C ASP A 73 -22.19 -6.15 16.58
N ALA A 74 -21.59 -6.15 17.76
CA ALA A 74 -22.06 -5.37 18.90
C ALA A 74 -20.82 -4.94 19.68
N GLN A 75 -20.36 -3.72 19.41
CA GLN A 75 -19.59 -2.96 20.38
C GLN A 75 -20.40 -2.88 21.70
N PRO A 76 -19.74 -3.05 22.85
CA PRO A 76 -19.96 -2.09 23.91
C PRO A 76 -18.66 -1.45 24.37
N LEU A 77 -18.82 -0.17 24.65
CA LEU A 77 -17.90 0.73 25.31
C LEU A 77 -17.51 0.17 26.69
N VAL A 78 -16.20 0.25 26.98
CA VAL A 78 -15.52 0.47 28.28
C VAL A 78 -15.73 -0.50 29.45
N ASP A 79 -14.59 -0.79 30.09
CA ASP A 79 -14.32 -1.40 31.41
C ASP A 79 -14.89 -2.81 31.68
N ASP A 80 -14.01 -3.81 31.66
CA ASP A 80 -13.53 -4.49 32.88
C ASP A 80 -12.54 -5.61 32.52
N ASP A 81 -11.54 -5.78 33.36
CA ASP A 81 -10.47 -6.79 33.35
C ASP A 81 -11.03 -8.23 33.25
N THR A 82 -10.81 -8.94 32.14
CA THR A 82 -10.90 -10.42 32.12
C THR A 82 -10.11 -11.01 30.94
N GLU A 83 -9.04 -11.72 31.28
CA GLU A 83 -8.37 -12.74 30.45
C GLU A 83 -9.37 -13.75 29.86
N ILE A 84 -9.35 -13.92 28.53
CA ILE A 84 -9.63 -15.22 27.90
C ILE A 84 -8.79 -15.36 26.62
N HIS A 85 -7.71 -16.15 26.73
CA HIS A 85 -7.11 -16.84 25.60
C HIS A 85 -8.05 -17.96 25.11
N GLU A 86 -7.89 -18.29 23.81
CA GLU A 86 -8.24 -19.57 23.16
C GLU A 86 -9.51 -19.62 22.28
N ALA A 87 -9.31 -19.43 20.97
CA ALA A 87 -9.73 -20.37 19.92
C ALA A 87 -9.09 -19.97 18.57
N ALA A 88 -8.22 -20.83 18.03
CA ALA A 88 -7.56 -20.65 16.74
C ALA A 88 -8.53 -20.79 15.54
N PRO A 89 -8.46 -19.94 14.49
CA PRO A 89 -9.18 -20.15 13.23
C PRO A 89 -8.36 -20.98 12.21
N PRO A 90 -9.03 -21.63 11.22
CA PRO A 90 -8.45 -22.66 10.35
C PRO A 90 -7.44 -22.12 9.34
N SER A 91 -6.30 -22.81 9.22
CA SER A 91 -5.24 -22.56 8.24
C SER A 91 -5.77 -22.60 6.81
N VAL A 92 -5.64 -21.48 6.09
CA VAL A 92 -5.80 -21.41 4.63
C VAL A 92 -4.40 -21.33 4.00
N ASP A 93 -4.13 -22.29 3.11
CA ASP A 93 -3.02 -22.27 2.14
C ASP A 93 -1.59 -22.33 2.70
N GLY A 94 -1.13 -23.54 3.10
CA GLY A 94 0.27 -24.02 2.99
C GLY A 94 1.41 -23.28 3.71
N ALA A 95 1.21 -22.06 4.19
CA ALA A 95 2.17 -21.29 4.96
C ALA A 95 1.70 -21.28 6.43
N PRO A 96 2.58 -21.56 7.40
CA PRO A 96 2.22 -21.44 8.81
C PRO A 96 1.77 -20.01 9.09
N TYR A 97 0.66 -19.87 9.83
CA TYR A 97 0.15 -18.57 10.27
C TYR A 97 1.28 -17.79 10.96
N PRO A 98 1.42 -16.47 10.70
CA PRO A 98 2.46 -15.68 11.35
C PRO A 98 2.27 -15.72 12.88
N PRO A 99 3.36 -15.69 13.67
CA PRO A 99 3.27 -15.73 15.13
C PRO A 99 2.32 -14.65 15.66
N THR A 100 1.57 -14.99 16.72
CA THR A 100 0.70 -14.02 17.40
C THR A 100 1.53 -12.89 17.99
N PHE A 101 0.90 -11.75 18.29
CA PHE A 101 1.59 -10.62 18.90
C PHE A 101 2.30 -10.99 20.21
N ALA A 102 1.69 -11.81 21.06
CA ALA A 102 2.29 -12.30 22.29
C ALA A 102 3.58 -13.09 22.01
N GLN A 103 3.56 -13.94 20.99
CA GLN A 103 4.72 -14.74 20.60
C GLN A 103 5.83 -13.89 19.97
N LEU A 104 5.48 -12.88 19.16
CA LEU A 104 6.45 -11.90 18.66
C LEU A 104 7.10 -11.09 19.79
N ALA A 105 6.30 -10.63 20.75
CA ALA A 105 6.79 -9.89 21.91
C ALA A 105 7.75 -10.74 22.75
N GLU A 106 7.45 -12.04 22.93
CA GLU A 106 8.34 -12.97 23.61
C GLU A 106 9.65 -13.17 22.83
N LEU A 107 9.59 -13.35 21.51
CA LEU A 107 10.78 -13.48 20.66
C LEU A 107 11.67 -12.23 20.72
N ILE A 108 11.09 -11.03 20.83
CA ILE A 108 11.82 -9.76 21.01
C ILE A 108 12.44 -9.71 22.41
N GLN A 109 11.68 -10.05 23.45
CA GLN A 109 12.15 -10.06 24.84
C GLN A 109 13.26 -11.09 25.08
N MET A 110 13.22 -12.22 24.36
CA MET A 110 14.23 -13.27 24.42
C MET A 110 15.44 -13.03 23.50
N ASP A 111 15.53 -11.87 22.85
CA ASP A 111 16.58 -11.53 21.85
C ASP A 111 16.64 -12.53 20.67
N ARG A 112 15.53 -13.21 20.36
CA ARG A 112 15.40 -14.17 19.25
C ARG A 112 14.76 -13.52 18.03
N MET A 113 15.17 -12.29 17.74
CA MET A 113 14.65 -11.50 16.62
C MET A 113 14.94 -12.13 15.24
N HIS A 114 15.94 -13.02 15.16
CA HIS A 114 16.27 -13.80 13.95
C HIS A 114 15.23 -14.87 13.59
N LEU A 115 14.33 -15.24 14.51
CA LEU A 115 13.23 -16.19 14.25
C LEU A 115 11.95 -15.49 13.78
N ILE A 116 11.95 -14.15 13.74
CA ILE A 116 10.83 -13.38 13.24
C ILE A 116 10.84 -13.47 11.70
N PRO A 117 9.73 -13.93 11.09
CA PRO A 117 9.62 -13.98 9.63
C PRO A 117 9.90 -12.62 9.00
N ASN A 118 10.59 -12.61 7.85
CA ASN A 118 10.93 -11.40 7.08
C ASN A 118 11.79 -10.35 7.81
N ASN A 119 12.48 -10.70 8.89
CA ASN A 119 13.45 -9.81 9.53
C ASN A 119 14.84 -9.95 8.90
N GLU A 120 15.16 -9.11 7.91
CA GLU A 120 16.48 -9.09 7.28
C GLU A 120 17.51 -8.35 8.13
N ILE A 121 18.69 -8.95 8.31
CA ILE A 121 19.80 -8.32 9.03
C ILE A 121 20.38 -7.22 8.13
N VAL A 122 20.11 -5.96 8.47
CA VAL A 122 20.80 -4.84 7.84
C VAL A 122 22.22 -4.79 8.41
N PRO A 123 23.27 -5.04 7.61
CA PRO A 123 24.63 -4.96 8.11
C PRO A 123 24.93 -3.51 8.53
N ASN A 124 25.71 -3.32 9.60
CA ASN A 124 26.18 -2.01 10.05
C ASN A 124 27.34 -1.49 9.16
N THR A 125 27.20 -1.70 7.86
CA THR A 125 28.17 -1.30 6.85
C THR A 125 27.50 -0.26 5.96
N VAL A 126 28.15 0.89 5.80
CA VAL A 126 27.75 1.83 4.76
C VAL A 126 28.03 1.16 3.42
N LEU A 127 27.02 1.08 2.56
CA LEU A 127 27.18 0.58 1.20
C LEU A 127 27.96 1.64 0.39
N GLU A 128 29.30 1.56 0.41
CA GLU A 128 30.17 2.46 -0.35
C GLU A 128 29.91 2.32 -1.86
N GLY A 129 29.81 3.45 -2.57
CA GLY A 129 29.67 3.48 -4.04
C GLY A 129 28.23 3.59 -4.59
N HIS A 130 27.19 3.55 -3.74
CA HIS A 130 25.79 3.75 -4.17
C HIS A 130 25.24 5.17 -3.90
N ALA A 131 26.07 6.09 -3.40
CA ALA A 131 25.69 7.48 -3.27
C ALA A 131 25.49 8.08 -4.68
N SER A 132 24.24 8.30 -5.08
CA SER A 132 23.94 9.02 -6.30
C SER A 132 24.15 10.51 -6.06
N GLU A 133 25.10 11.13 -6.76
CA GLU A 133 25.27 12.58 -6.73
C GLU A 133 24.13 13.25 -7.52
N SER A 134 23.46 14.24 -6.91
CA SER A 134 22.41 15.01 -7.59
C SER A 134 23.02 15.89 -8.69
N THR A 135 22.95 15.42 -9.94
CA THR A 135 23.35 16.20 -11.14
C THR A 135 22.35 17.29 -11.52
N LEU A 136 21.13 17.26 -10.97
CA LEU A 136 20.11 18.22 -11.36
C LEU A 136 20.37 19.60 -10.72
N PRO A 137 20.32 20.70 -11.50
CA PRO A 137 20.39 22.03 -10.94
C PRO A 137 19.21 22.26 -10.00
N ALA A 138 19.45 22.93 -8.88
CA ALA A 138 18.39 23.27 -7.94
C ALA A 138 17.29 24.04 -8.69
N PRO A 139 16.02 23.59 -8.63
CA PRO A 139 14.93 24.28 -9.30
C PRO A 139 14.83 25.68 -8.72
N ARG A 140 14.88 26.68 -9.61
CA ARG A 140 14.71 28.06 -9.21
C ARG A 140 13.32 28.23 -8.62
N LYS A 141 13.28 28.93 -7.51
CA LYS A 141 12.03 29.27 -6.87
C LYS A 141 11.25 30.20 -7.80
N PRO A 142 9.91 30.08 -7.86
CA PRO A 142 9.11 30.84 -8.82
C PRO A 142 9.22 32.38 -8.67
N TRP A 143 9.70 32.87 -7.52
CA TRP A 143 9.99 34.28 -7.29
C TRP A 143 11.32 34.77 -7.90
N GLU A 144 12.17 33.88 -8.41
CA GLU A 144 13.45 34.22 -9.07
C GLU A 144 13.27 34.51 -10.58
N THR A 145 12.09 34.25 -11.16
CA THR A 145 11.77 34.57 -12.56
C THR A 145 11.05 35.91 -12.65
N THR A 146 11.71 36.98 -12.20
CA THR A 146 11.37 38.35 -12.62
C THR A 146 12.65 39.17 -12.76
N ALA A 147 13.07 39.36 -13.99
CA ALA A 147 14.02 40.40 -14.39
C ALA A 147 13.75 40.64 -15.88
N PRO A 148 13.73 41.90 -16.37
CA PRO A 148 14.89 42.79 -16.22
C PRO A 148 14.58 44.30 -16.05
N ALA A 149 15.53 45.08 -15.51
CA ALA A 149 15.95 46.38 -16.08
C ALA A 149 17.04 47.11 -15.25
N GLN A 150 18.26 47.10 -15.82
CA GLN A 150 19.17 48.25 -15.99
C GLN A 150 19.81 48.94 -14.76
N GLU A 151 21.09 48.62 -14.51
CA GLU A 151 22.13 49.66 -14.38
C GLU A 151 22.31 50.35 -15.75
N PRO A 152 22.50 51.69 -15.80
CA PRO A 152 23.86 52.20 -15.65
C PRO A 152 23.96 53.57 -14.96
N SER A 153 25.11 53.86 -14.35
CA SER A 153 25.97 55.02 -14.68
C SER A 153 26.73 55.54 -13.46
N GLN A 154 28.06 55.52 -13.60
CA GLN A 154 29.00 56.30 -12.81
C GLN A 154 28.59 57.78 -12.80
N SER A 155 28.66 58.42 -11.63
CA SER A 155 29.01 59.85 -11.56
C SER A 155 29.76 60.13 -10.27
N GLN A 156 31.08 60.04 -10.40
CA GLN A 156 32.08 60.94 -9.81
C GLN A 156 31.49 62.16 -9.07
N ASN A 157 31.79 62.29 -7.76
CA ASN A 157 32.13 63.61 -7.22
C ASN A 157 33.21 63.49 -6.13
N VAL A 158 34.20 64.35 -6.29
CA VAL A 158 35.49 64.47 -5.60
C VAL A 158 35.35 65.22 -4.27
N PRO A 159 36.29 65.03 -3.31
CA PRO A 159 36.29 65.77 -2.06
C PRO A 159 36.88 67.18 -2.24
N GLN A 160 36.29 68.17 -1.56
CA GLN A 160 36.92 69.42 -1.12
C GLN A 160 36.21 69.87 0.15
#